data_AF-A0A922G5U4-F1
#
_entry.id   AF-A0A922G5U4-F1
#
_cell.length_a   1.000
_cell.length_b   1.000
_cell.length_c   1.000
_cell.angle_alpha   90.00
_cell.angle_beta   90.00
_cell.angle_gamma   90.00
#
_symmetry.space_group_name_H-M   'P 1'
#
loop_
_entity.id
_entity.type
_entity.pdbx_description
1 polymer ?
#
loop_
_entity_poly.entity_id
_entity_poly.type
_entity_poly.pdbx_seq_one_letter_code
_entity_poly.pdbx_strand_id
1 'polypeptide(L)'
;MINALFRKGVLTLSSVNNTHNHGLSPRKTRFFRCNKEVSESIKRLLDINDQAGIRMNKSFVSLVQKVGGFENLSFNEKDCRNYIDRASHLRLGKGGAGTLREYFAWMQYKNDGFFSLMDMDDDGRLRNVFWADA
;
A
#
# COMPACT_ATOMS: atom_id res chain seq x y z
N MET A 1 -4.33 27.38 17.86
CA MET A 1 -5.40 26.69 18.62
C MET A 1 -6.67 26.73 17.81
N ILE A 2 -7.37 25.59 17.64
CA ILE A 2 -8.65 25.52 16.93
C ILE A 2 -9.72 25.21 17.96
N ASN A 3 -10.76 26.04 18.01
CA ASN A 3 -11.95 25.80 18.82
C ASN A 3 -13.07 25.30 17.92
N ALA A 4 -13.76 24.26 18.35
CA ALA A 4 -14.91 23.69 17.65
C ALA A 4 -16.08 23.53 18.62
N LEU A 5 -17.28 23.77 18.12
CA LEU A 5 -18.53 23.63 18.85
C LEU A 5 -19.44 22.66 18.09
N PHE A 6 -20.11 21.76 18.80
CA PHE A 6 -21.15 20.93 18.21
C PHE A 6 -22.52 21.50 18.57
N ARG A 7 -23.30 21.95 17.59
CA ARG A 7 -24.62 22.55 17.80
C ARG A 7 -25.62 22.03 16.78
N LYS A 8 -26.80 21.59 17.27
CA LYS A 8 -27.91 21.08 16.44
C LYS A 8 -27.46 20.00 15.43
N GLY A 9 -26.58 19.09 15.85
CA GLY A 9 -26.09 18.02 14.99
C GLY A 9 -24.94 18.40 14.04
N VAL A 10 -24.47 19.65 14.06
CA VAL A 10 -23.41 20.15 13.16
C VAL A 10 -22.17 20.55 13.97
N LEU A 11 -21.00 20.10 13.52
CA LEU A 11 -19.71 20.56 14.03
C LEU A 11 -19.32 21.88 13.35
N THR A 12 -19.12 22.93 14.13
CA THR A 12 -18.75 24.27 13.65
C THR A 12 -17.42 24.69 14.25
N LEU A 13 -16.46 25.05 13.41
CA LEU A 13 -15.22 25.69 13.86
C LEU A 13 -15.52 27.13 14.27
N SER A 14 -15.32 27.48 15.54
CA SER A 14 -15.67 28.80 16.08
C SER A 14 -14.51 29.78 16.02
N SER A 15 -13.28 29.31 16.13
CA SER A 15 -12.09 30.17 15.99
C SER A 15 -10.85 29.36 15.63
N VAL A 16 -9.98 29.96 14.84
CA VAL A 16 -8.67 29.39 14.48
C VAL A 16 -7.60 30.43 14.80
N ASN A 17 -6.67 30.06 15.68
CA ASN A 17 -5.45 30.84 15.93
C ASN A 17 -4.29 30.19 15.15
N ASN A 18 -3.83 30.94 14.13
CA ASN A 18 -2.71 30.60 13.23
C ASN A 18 -1.41 31.33 13.58
N THR A 19 -1.30 31.90 14.79
CA THR A 19 -0.04 32.48 15.25
C THR A 19 0.92 31.36 15.64
N HIS A 20 2.10 31.38 15.04
CA HIS A 20 3.18 30.44 15.32
C HIS A 20 4.33 31.18 16.01
N ASN A 21 4.98 30.53 16.98
CA ASN A 21 6.21 31.04 17.62
C ASN A 21 7.48 30.62 16.85
N HIS A 22 7.33 30.07 15.64
CA HIS A 22 8.41 29.64 14.76
C HIS A 22 7.98 29.77 13.30
N GLY A 23 8.96 29.78 12.39
CA GLY A 23 8.68 29.73 10.95
C GLY A 23 8.02 28.41 10.55
N LEU A 24 7.15 28.46 9.54
CA LEU A 24 6.56 27.26 8.95
C LEU A 24 7.51 26.66 7.91
N SER A 25 7.45 25.33 7.72
CA SER A 25 8.24 24.62 6.70
C SER A 25 7.36 23.71 5.83
N PRO A 26 6.49 24.27 4.96
CA PRO A 26 5.60 23.47 4.11
C PRO A 26 6.34 22.46 3.23
N ARG A 27 7.56 22.77 2.77
CA ARG A 27 8.39 21.85 1.95
C ARG A 27 8.86 20.60 2.72
N LYS A 28 8.76 20.59 4.05
CA LYS A 28 9.09 19.43 4.92
C LYS A 28 7.86 18.56 5.23
N THR A 29 6.67 18.92 4.74
CA THR A 29 5.42 18.20 5.02
C THR A 29 5.48 16.71 4.66
N ARG A 30 6.23 16.34 3.60
CA ARG A 30 6.47 14.97 3.14
C ARG A 30 7.11 14.01 4.15
N PHE A 31 7.69 14.54 5.23
CA PHE A 31 8.26 13.70 6.30
C PHE A 31 7.22 13.31 7.35
N PHE A 32 6.09 14.02 7.42
CA PHE A 32 5.01 13.71 8.36
C PHE A 32 4.11 12.62 7.79
N ARG A 33 3.90 11.56 8.57
CA ARG A 33 3.10 10.40 8.14
C ARG A 33 1.69 10.76 7.67
N CYS A 34 1.03 11.73 8.32
CA CYS A 34 -0.32 12.17 7.94
C CYS A 34 -0.40 12.86 6.57
N ASN A 35 0.72 13.36 6.05
CA ASN A 35 0.79 14.01 4.74
C ASN A 35 1.28 13.07 3.65
N LYS A 36 1.71 11.85 4.00
CA LYS A 36 2.25 10.88 3.05
C LYS A 36 1.10 10.11 2.40
N GLU A 37 1.00 10.25 1.09
CA GLU A 37 0.01 9.52 0.31
C GLU A 37 0.60 9.12 -1.04
N VAL A 38 0.65 7.82 -1.32
CA VAL A 38 0.94 7.31 -2.66
C VAL A 38 -0.38 7.22 -3.42
N SER A 39 -0.57 8.10 -4.41
CA SER A 39 -1.80 8.15 -5.19
C SER A 39 -2.02 6.84 -5.97
N GLU A 40 -3.29 6.56 -6.32
CA GLU A 40 -3.65 5.35 -7.05
C GLU A 40 -2.96 5.24 -8.42
N SER A 41 -2.79 6.35 -9.12
CA SER A 41 -2.05 6.39 -10.38
C SER A 41 -0.58 6.02 -10.22
N ILE A 42 0.04 6.43 -9.10
CA ILE A 42 1.43 6.10 -8.79
C ILE A 42 1.54 4.63 -8.37
N LYS A 43 0.62 4.13 -7.56
CA LYS A 43 0.54 2.71 -7.19
C LYS A 43 0.50 1.79 -8.42
N ARG A 44 -0.39 2.09 -9.38
CA ARG A 44 -0.47 1.34 -10.65
C ARG A 44 0.84 1.36 -11.44
N LEU A 45 1.52 2.51 -11.47
CA LEU A 45 2.82 2.63 -12.14
C LEU A 45 3.89 1.80 -11.42
N LEU A 46 3.91 1.83 -10.08
CA LEU A 46 4.81 0.99 -9.29
C LEU A 46 4.54 -0.50 -9.54
N ASP A 47 3.27 -0.90 -9.62
CA ASP A 47 2.85 -2.27 -9.89
C ASP A 47 3.34 -2.78 -11.26
N ILE A 48 3.20 -1.96 -12.30
CA ILE A 48 3.68 -2.29 -13.65
C ILE A 48 5.20 -2.41 -13.66
N ASN A 49 5.90 -1.47 -13.01
CA ASN A 49 7.36 -1.49 -12.94
C ASN A 49 7.89 -2.71 -12.18
N ASP A 50 7.24 -3.06 -11.07
CA ASP A 50 7.56 -4.26 -10.28
C ASP A 50 7.37 -5.54 -11.11
N GLN A 51 6.24 -5.66 -11.83
CA GLN A 51 6.00 -6.78 -12.76
C GLN A 51 7.02 -6.86 -13.88
N ALA A 52 7.51 -5.71 -14.36
CA ALA A 52 8.59 -5.63 -15.35
C ALA A 52 10.00 -5.88 -14.75
N GLY A 53 10.10 -6.15 -13.45
CA GLY A 53 11.38 -6.37 -12.76
C GLY A 53 12.23 -5.11 -12.59
N ILE A 54 11.64 -3.92 -12.76
CA ILE A 54 12.34 -2.65 -12.59
C ILE A 54 12.58 -2.40 -11.10
N ARG A 55 13.84 -2.18 -10.74
CA ARG A 55 14.21 -1.91 -9.35
C ARG A 55 13.56 -0.62 -8.84
N MET A 56 13.08 -0.66 -7.59
CA MET A 56 12.38 0.44 -6.93
C MET A 56 13.14 1.77 -7.00
N ASN A 57 14.47 1.77 -6.86
CA ASN A 57 15.26 3.00 -6.94
C ASN A 57 15.17 3.67 -8.33
N LYS A 58 15.10 2.88 -9.41
CA LYS A 58 14.93 3.39 -10.78
C LYS A 58 13.52 3.91 -11.00
N SER A 59 12.50 3.17 -10.55
CA SER A 59 11.10 3.61 -10.60
C SER A 59 10.89 4.92 -9.84
N PHE A 60 11.46 5.03 -8.65
CA PHE A 60 11.33 6.24 -7.82
C PHE A 60 12.05 7.44 -8.42
N VAL A 61 13.27 7.28 -8.95
CA VAL A 61 14.00 8.36 -9.64
C VAL A 61 13.22 8.85 -10.87
N SER A 62 12.65 7.93 -11.66
CA SER A 62 11.79 8.30 -12.80
C SER A 62 10.57 9.09 -12.36
N LEU A 63 9.95 8.69 -11.24
CA LEU A 63 8.82 9.40 -10.64
C LEU A 63 9.18 10.83 -10.22
N VAL A 64 10.31 10.98 -9.54
CA VAL A 64 10.85 12.28 -9.10
C VAL A 64 11.10 13.19 -10.30
N GLN A 65 11.69 12.66 -11.37
CA GLN A 65 11.89 13.41 -12.61
C GLN A 65 10.56 13.83 -13.24
N LYS A 66 9.58 12.92 -13.29
CA LYS A 66 8.25 13.19 -13.85
C LYS A 66 7.51 14.32 -13.11
N VAL A 67 7.63 14.39 -11.79
CA VAL A 67 7.01 15.46 -10.99
C VAL A 67 7.91 16.69 -10.80
N GLY A 68 9.10 16.71 -11.41
CA GLY A 68 10.01 17.85 -11.40
C GLY A 68 10.74 18.09 -10.08
N GLY A 69 10.92 17.07 -9.22
CA GLY A 69 11.69 17.21 -7.99
C GLY A 69 11.16 16.39 -6.81
N PHE A 70 12.01 16.18 -5.81
CA PHE A 70 11.64 15.43 -4.60
C PHE A 70 10.65 16.19 -3.72
N GLU A 71 10.73 17.52 -3.74
CA GLU A 71 9.88 18.45 -3.03
C GLU A 71 8.43 18.44 -3.50
N ASN A 72 8.19 17.94 -4.72
CA ASN A 72 6.85 17.83 -5.32
C ASN A 72 6.18 16.48 -4.99
N LEU A 73 6.87 15.59 -4.26
CA LEU A 73 6.30 14.36 -3.74
C LEU A 73 5.98 14.50 -2.25
N SER A 74 4.74 14.16 -1.89
CA SER A 74 4.28 14.05 -0.51
C SER A 74 4.83 12.82 0.23
N PHE A 75 5.48 11.90 -0.47
CA PHE A 75 6.04 10.65 0.03
C PHE A 75 7.50 10.46 -0.39
N ASN A 76 8.13 9.39 0.10
CA ASN A 76 9.51 9.03 -0.21
C ASN A 76 9.62 7.59 -0.76
N GLU A 77 10.83 7.19 -1.18
CA GLU A 77 11.06 5.87 -1.77
C GLU A 77 10.65 4.72 -0.83
N LYS A 78 10.87 4.90 0.48
CA LYS A 78 10.48 3.89 1.48
C LYS A 78 8.97 3.67 1.48
N ASP A 79 8.17 4.71 1.24
CA ASP A 79 6.72 4.58 1.14
C ASP A 79 6.31 3.77 -0.10
N CYS A 80 6.98 3.97 -1.25
CA CYS A 80 6.79 3.15 -2.44
C CYS A 80 7.22 1.69 -2.23
N ARG A 81 8.34 1.48 -1.54
CA ARG A 81 8.82 0.14 -1.19
C ARG A 81 7.83 -0.58 -0.27
N ASN A 82 7.38 0.08 0.79
CA ASN A 82 6.37 -0.47 1.69
C ASN A 82 5.06 -0.81 0.95
N TYR A 83 4.68 -0.03 -0.06
CA TYR A 83 3.53 -0.34 -0.91
C TYR A 83 3.77 -1.63 -1.70
N ILE A 84 4.89 -1.72 -2.42
CA ILE A 84 5.22 -2.91 -3.21
C ILE A 84 5.39 -4.13 -2.32
N ASP A 85 6.08 -4.05 -1.19
CA ASP A 85 6.23 -5.18 -0.28
C ASP A 85 4.86 -5.72 0.20
N ARG A 86 3.88 -4.83 0.43
CA ARG A 86 2.51 -5.24 0.77
C ARG A 86 1.75 -5.79 -0.43
N ALA A 87 1.87 -5.16 -1.60
CA ALA A 87 1.23 -5.63 -2.82
C ALA A 87 1.79 -6.99 -3.29
N SER A 88 3.08 -7.20 -3.09
CA SER A 88 3.80 -8.42 -3.44
C SER A 88 3.53 -9.56 -2.47
N HIS A 89 3.26 -9.30 -1.18
CA HIS A 89 2.74 -10.34 -0.29
C HIS A 89 1.40 -10.94 -0.77
N LEU A 90 0.59 -10.15 -1.48
CA LEU A 90 -0.66 -10.63 -2.09
C LEU A 90 -0.39 -11.32 -3.44
N ARG A 91 0.71 -10.97 -4.12
CA ARG A 91 1.16 -11.58 -5.38
C ARG A 91 2.07 -12.76 -5.08
N LEU A 92 1.48 -13.93 -4.90
CA LEU A 92 2.25 -15.15 -5.06
C LEU A 92 2.92 -15.13 -6.46
N GLY A 93 4.24 -15.29 -6.53
CA GLY A 93 5.07 -15.06 -7.73
C GLY A 93 4.70 -15.93 -8.95
N LYS A 94 5.57 -16.04 -9.96
CA LYS A 94 5.29 -16.89 -11.14
C LYS A 94 5.05 -18.34 -10.69
N GLY A 95 3.82 -18.82 -10.88
CA GLY A 95 3.35 -20.11 -10.36
C GLY A 95 2.73 -20.06 -8.96
N GLY A 96 2.97 -19.06 -8.12
CA GLY A 96 2.75 -19.16 -6.68
C GLY A 96 1.33 -19.54 -6.21
N ALA A 97 0.26 -18.81 -6.58
CA ALA A 97 -1.10 -19.16 -6.14
C ALA A 97 -1.60 -20.45 -6.78
N GLY A 98 -1.28 -20.65 -8.07
CA GLY A 98 -1.61 -21.87 -8.79
C GLY A 98 -0.89 -23.10 -8.24
N THR A 99 0.42 -23.01 -8.01
CA THR A 99 1.27 -24.06 -7.44
C THR A 99 0.91 -24.36 -6.00
N LEU A 100 0.61 -23.35 -5.18
CA LEU A 100 0.12 -23.58 -3.81
C LEU A 100 -1.26 -24.26 -3.82
N ARG A 101 -2.15 -23.87 -4.74
CA ARG A 101 -3.43 -24.56 -4.94
C ARG A 101 -3.25 -26.00 -5.41
N GLU A 102 -2.35 -26.25 -6.36
CA GLU A 102 -2.02 -27.59 -6.85
C GLU A 102 -1.43 -28.47 -5.73
N TYR A 103 -0.52 -27.92 -4.93
CA TYR A 103 0.05 -28.59 -3.77
C TYR A 103 -1.02 -28.97 -2.75
N PHE A 104 -1.92 -28.05 -2.40
CA PHE A 104 -2.99 -28.32 -1.45
C PHE A 104 -4.06 -29.27 -2.00
N ALA A 105 -4.36 -29.22 -3.30
CA ALA A 105 -5.22 -30.22 -3.94
C ALA A 105 -4.59 -31.62 -3.89
N TRP A 106 -3.28 -31.71 -4.12
CA TRP A 106 -2.55 -32.97 -4.01
C TRP A 106 -2.50 -33.51 -2.57
N MET A 107 -2.30 -32.64 -1.58
CA MET A 107 -2.34 -33.01 -0.16
C MET A 107 -3.72 -33.52 0.27
N GLN A 108 -4.80 -32.83 -0.13
CA GLN A 108 -6.18 -33.30 0.14
C GLN A 108 -6.48 -34.64 -0.54
N TYR A 109 -5.94 -34.89 -1.73
CA TYR A 109 -6.11 -36.17 -2.42
C TYR A 109 -5.33 -37.32 -1.74
N LYS A 110 -4.19 -37.03 -1.11
CA LYS A 110 -3.32 -38.05 -0.50
C LYS A 110 -3.62 -38.34 0.96
N ASN A 111 -4.24 -37.41 1.67
CA ASN A 111 -4.50 -37.53 3.10
C ASN A 111 -5.94 -37.08 3.39
N ASP A 112 -6.82 -38.05 3.68
CA ASP A 112 -8.23 -37.81 3.99
C ASP A 112 -8.46 -36.92 5.22
N GLY A 113 -7.46 -36.79 6.10
CA GLY A 113 -7.50 -35.87 7.25
C GLY A 113 -6.99 -34.46 6.96
N PHE A 114 -6.37 -34.23 5.80
CA PHE A 114 -5.90 -32.91 5.40
C PHE A 114 -7.04 -32.12 4.74
N PHE A 115 -7.26 -30.89 5.17
CA PHE A 115 -8.26 -29.99 4.60
C PHE A 115 -7.64 -28.65 4.23
N SER A 116 -8.07 -28.05 3.11
CA SER A 116 -7.67 -26.69 2.77
C SER A 116 -8.74 -25.92 2.00
N LEU A 117 -8.76 -24.60 2.17
CA LEU A 117 -9.60 -23.66 1.46
C LEU A 117 -8.79 -22.43 1.07
N MET A 118 -8.94 -21.99 -0.18
CA MET A 118 -8.17 -20.88 -0.75
C MET A 118 -9.09 -19.90 -1.47
N ASP A 119 -8.95 -18.62 -1.16
CA ASP A 119 -9.71 -17.51 -1.74
C ASP A 119 -8.78 -16.61 -2.57
N MET A 120 -9.17 -16.33 -3.81
CA MET A 120 -8.40 -15.51 -4.77
C MET A 120 -9.27 -14.35 -5.28
N ASP A 121 -8.63 -13.23 -5.60
CA ASP A 121 -9.31 -12.11 -6.25
C ASP A 121 -9.45 -12.28 -7.77
N ASP A 122 -10.16 -11.34 -8.41
CA ASP A 122 -10.41 -11.35 -9.86
C ASP A 122 -9.11 -11.25 -10.70
N ASP A 123 -8.02 -10.77 -10.10
CA ASP A 123 -6.69 -10.69 -10.71
C ASP A 123 -5.86 -11.97 -10.44
N GLY A 124 -6.45 -13.00 -9.81
CA GLY A 124 -5.80 -14.25 -9.47
C GLY A 124 -4.79 -14.14 -8.31
N ARG A 125 -4.87 -13.08 -7.50
CA ARG A 125 -4.01 -12.89 -6.33
C ARG A 125 -4.61 -13.58 -5.12
N LEU A 126 -3.73 -14.13 -4.28
CA LEU A 126 -4.17 -14.80 -3.06
C LEU A 126 -4.71 -13.78 -2.06
N ARG A 127 -5.93 -14.00 -1.57
CA ARG A 127 -6.53 -13.22 -0.49
C ARG A 127 -6.38 -13.94 0.85
N ASN A 128 -6.89 -15.16 0.93
CA ASN A 128 -6.94 -15.93 2.17
C ASN A 128 -6.59 -17.40 1.91
N VAL A 129 -5.95 -18.04 2.90
CA VAL A 129 -5.68 -19.47 2.93
C VAL A 129 -6.06 -19.99 4.30
N PHE A 130 -6.78 -21.10 4.32
CA PHE A 130 -7.00 -21.91 5.50
C PHE A 130 -6.55 -23.35 5.22
N TRP A 131 -5.86 -23.97 6.16
CA TRP A 131 -5.58 -25.40 6.10
C TRP A 131 -5.59 -26.01 7.50
N ALA A 132 -5.92 -27.29 7.57
CA ALA A 132 -5.80 -28.12 8.76
C ALA A 132 -5.08 -29.41 8.38
N ASP A 133 -4.11 -29.80 9.20
CA ASP A 133 -3.48 -31.12 9.15
C ASP A 133 -4.36 -32.18 9.84
N ALA A 134 -4.01 -33.45 9.60
CA ALA A 134 -4.69 -34.61 10.17
C ALA A 134 -4.24 -34.88 11.60
#